data_AF-A0A0T0MF90-F1
#
_entry.id   AF-A0A0T0MF90-F1
#
_cell.length_a   1.000
_cell.length_b   1.000
_cell.length_c   1.000
_cell.angle_alpha   90.00
_cell.angle_beta   90.00
_cell.angle_gamma   90.00
#
_symmetry.space_group_name_H-M   'P 1'
#
loop_
_entity.id
_entity.type
_entity.pdbx_description
1 polymer ?
#
loop_
_entity_poly.entity_id
_entity_poly.type
_entity_poly.pdbx_seq_one_letter_code
_entity_poly.pdbx_strand_id
1 'polypeptide(L)'
;MARLTTKLLYAALLGQLVAQLGWIDPLFIPLVLAGPLLTGAILASRRVSYAWVAVLWASTGVGMAWSDWVVNRSDVAFHLALAVLMPLLAGIGWGVVHLTRRRQLPAA
;
A
#
# COMPACT_ATOMS: atom_id res chain seq x y z
N MET A 1 -9.54 -20.43 5.44
CA MET A 1 -10.03 -19.13 4.91
C MET A 1 -10.05 -18.02 5.95
N ALA A 2 -10.69 -18.22 7.12
CA ALA A 2 -10.81 -17.19 8.17
C ALA A 2 -9.50 -16.44 8.50
N ARG A 3 -8.38 -17.16 8.73
CA ARG A 3 -7.08 -16.54 9.06
C ARG A 3 -6.52 -15.61 7.98
N LEU A 4 -6.78 -15.91 6.70
CA LEU A 4 -6.34 -15.04 5.59
C LEU A 4 -7.19 -13.77 5.57
N THR A 5 -8.50 -13.91 5.72
CA THR A 5 -9.45 -12.80 5.81
C THR A 5 -9.09 -11.86 6.95
N THR A 6 -8.80 -12.38 8.15
CA THR A 6 -8.38 -11.58 9.30
C THR A 6 -7.10 -10.79 9.01
N LYS A 7 -6.12 -11.40 8.33
CA LYS A 7 -4.88 -10.72 7.96
C LYS A 7 -5.10 -9.58 6.98
N LEU A 8 -5.94 -9.77 5.96
CA LEU A 8 -6.24 -8.73 4.98
C LEU A 8 -7.09 -7.61 5.59
N LEU A 9 -7.98 -7.94 6.54
CA LEU A 9 -8.71 -6.94 7.31
C LEU A 9 -7.76 -6.03 8.09
N TYR A 10 -6.75 -6.60 8.77
CA TYR A 10 -5.73 -5.77 9.44
C TYR A 10 -4.97 -4.87 8.47
N ALA A 11 -4.62 -5.37 7.26
CA ALA A 11 -4.01 -4.53 6.25
C ALA A 11 -4.92 -3.37 5.84
N ALA A 12 -6.20 -3.65 5.62
CA ALA A 12 -7.17 -2.64 5.24
C ALA A 12 -7.34 -1.58 6.34
N LEU A 13 -7.49 -2.00 7.61
CA LEU A 13 -7.60 -1.09 8.75
C LEU A 13 -6.36 -0.23 8.93
N LEU A 14 -5.16 -0.82 8.82
CA LEU A 14 -3.92 -0.04 8.84
C LEU A 14 -3.84 0.95 7.69
N GLY A 15 -4.34 0.59 6.50
CA GLY A 15 -4.39 1.50 5.35
C GLY A 15 -5.25 2.72 5.61
N GLN A 16 -6.41 2.53 6.27
CA GLN A 16 -7.28 3.64 6.68
C GLN A 16 -6.58 4.60 7.67
N LEU A 17 -5.75 4.06 8.57
CA LEU A 17 -4.94 4.87 9.48
C LEU A 17 -3.83 5.63 8.74
N VAL A 18 -3.14 4.97 7.80
CA VAL A 18 -2.12 5.62 6.95
C VAL A 18 -2.74 6.73 6.10
N ALA A 19 -3.98 6.57 5.65
CA ALA A 19 -4.68 7.60 4.88
C ALA A 19 -4.77 8.94 5.61
N GLN A 20 -4.85 8.93 6.94
CA GLN A 20 -4.93 10.14 7.75
C GLN A 20 -3.64 10.97 7.69
N LEU A 21 -2.49 10.34 7.42
CA LEU A 21 -1.23 11.05 7.20
C LEU A 21 -1.25 11.87 5.90
N GLY A 22 -2.17 11.56 4.97
CA GLY A 22 -2.37 12.32 3.74
C GLY A 22 -2.85 13.77 3.97
N TRP A 23 -3.44 14.06 5.13
CA TRP A 23 -3.82 15.41 5.54
C TRP A 23 -2.63 16.29 5.95
N ILE A 24 -1.43 15.72 6.06
CA ILE A 24 -0.22 16.47 6.38
C ILE A 24 0.46 16.80 5.05
N ASP A 25 0.20 18.00 4.52
CA ASP A 25 0.68 18.48 3.21
C ASP A 25 2.14 18.13 2.87
N PRO A 26 3.15 18.42 3.71
CA PRO A 26 4.53 18.11 3.38
C PRO A 26 4.82 16.60 3.31
N LEU A 27 3.97 15.76 3.90
CA LEU A 27 4.10 14.30 3.85
C LEU A 27 3.38 13.68 2.67
N PHE A 28 2.40 14.35 2.06
CA PHE A 28 1.51 13.74 1.09
C PHE A 28 2.26 13.09 -0.09
N ILE A 29 3.09 13.88 -0.79
CA ILE A 29 3.82 13.41 -1.96
C ILE A 29 4.83 12.29 -1.60
N PRO A 30 5.71 12.44 -0.58
CA PRO A 30 6.56 11.34 -0.12
C PRO A 30 5.77 10.09 0.27
N LEU A 31 4.63 10.25 0.94
CA LEU A 31 3.80 9.15 1.40
C LEU A 31 3.23 8.35 0.24
N VAL A 32 2.61 8.98 -0.74
CA VAL A 32 1.89 8.27 -1.83
C VAL A 32 2.82 7.73 -2.91
N LEU A 33 4.03 8.29 -3.05
CA LEU A 33 5.01 7.85 -4.05
C LEU A 33 6.06 6.90 -3.46
N ALA A 34 6.75 7.30 -2.40
CA ALA A 34 7.83 6.51 -1.82
C ALA A 34 7.34 5.46 -0.82
N GLY A 35 6.30 5.79 -0.04
CA GLY A 35 5.72 4.88 0.95
C GLY A 35 5.39 3.49 0.39
N PRO A 36 4.64 3.35 -0.72
CA PRO A 36 4.30 2.06 -1.28
C PRO A 36 5.52 1.28 -1.74
N LEU A 37 6.43 1.92 -2.47
CA LEU A 37 7.67 1.30 -2.97
C LEU A 37 8.50 0.72 -1.81
N LEU A 38 8.78 1.54 -0.81
CA LEU A 38 9.57 1.14 0.36
C LEU A 38 8.87 0.05 1.17
N THR A 39 7.57 0.19 1.39
CA THR A 39 6.79 -0.81 2.12
C THR A 39 6.75 -2.15 1.39
N GLY A 40 6.56 -2.13 0.07
CA GLY A 40 6.61 -3.34 -0.76
C GLY A 40 7.94 -4.06 -0.63
N ALA A 41 9.05 -3.34 -0.79
CA ALA A 41 10.40 -3.88 -0.68
C ALA A 41 10.69 -4.46 0.72
N ILE A 42 10.38 -3.70 1.77
CA ILE A 42 10.61 -4.13 3.16
C ILE A 42 9.76 -5.36 3.47
N LEU A 43 8.49 -5.39 3.09
CA LEU A 43 7.60 -6.50 3.40
C LEU A 43 7.89 -7.77 2.58
N ALA A 44 8.37 -7.63 1.34
CA ALA A 44 8.95 -8.74 0.59
C ALA A 44 10.17 -9.33 1.32
N SER A 45 11.06 -8.49 1.88
CA SER A 45 12.21 -8.95 2.67
C SER A 45 11.80 -9.73 3.94
N ARG A 46 10.58 -9.52 4.42
CA ARG A 46 10.00 -10.21 5.58
C ARG A 46 9.06 -11.35 5.21
N ARG A 47 9.04 -11.76 3.92
CA ARG A 47 8.18 -12.84 3.38
C ARG A 47 6.69 -12.60 3.61
N VAL A 48 6.28 -11.33 3.70
CA VAL A 48 4.86 -10.97 3.75
C VAL A 48 4.29 -11.04 2.33
N SER A 49 3.12 -11.66 2.19
CA SER A 49 2.45 -11.83 0.89
C SER A 49 2.11 -10.49 0.25
N TYR A 50 2.31 -10.36 -1.07
CA TYR A 50 1.95 -9.16 -1.82
C TYR A 50 0.49 -8.74 -1.62
N ALA A 51 -0.46 -9.69 -1.54
CA ALA A 51 -1.86 -9.39 -1.28
C ALA A 51 -2.09 -8.52 -0.03
N TRP A 52 -1.30 -8.74 1.02
CA TRP A 52 -1.38 -7.93 2.24
C TRP A 52 -0.91 -6.50 1.99
N VAL A 53 0.21 -6.33 1.28
CA VAL A 53 0.79 -5.04 0.91
C VAL A 53 -0.13 -4.27 -0.02
N ALA A 54 -0.71 -4.95 -1.01
CA ALA A 54 -1.65 -4.38 -1.96
C ALA A 54 -2.92 -3.89 -1.27
N VAL A 55 -3.51 -4.69 -0.38
CA VAL A 55 -4.71 -4.30 0.38
C VAL A 55 -4.43 -3.09 1.29
N LEU A 56 -3.26 -3.06 1.94
CA LEU A 56 -2.84 -1.89 2.74
C LEU A 56 -2.92 -0.61 1.90
N TRP A 57 -2.21 -0.57 0.76
CA TRP A 57 -2.08 0.64 -0.04
C TRP A 57 -3.32 0.98 -0.86
N ALA A 58 -4.07 -0.01 -1.33
CA ALA A 58 -5.37 0.22 -1.92
C ALA A 58 -6.34 0.85 -0.90
N SER A 59 -6.36 0.31 0.32
CA SER A 59 -7.17 0.86 1.42
C SER A 59 -6.73 2.26 1.80
N THR A 60 -5.42 2.57 1.79
CA THR A 60 -4.94 3.95 1.99
C THR A 60 -5.55 4.93 0.99
N GLY A 61 -5.55 4.59 -0.31
CA GLY A 61 -6.10 5.49 -1.34
C GLY A 61 -7.62 5.62 -1.25
N VAL A 62 -8.34 4.52 -0.99
CA VAL A 62 -9.78 4.58 -0.68
C VAL A 62 -10.03 5.45 0.54
N GLY A 63 -9.19 5.32 1.57
CA GLY A 63 -9.19 6.11 2.79
C GLY A 63 -9.11 7.61 2.54
N MET A 64 -8.15 8.01 1.71
CA MET A 64 -8.00 9.40 1.30
C MET A 64 -9.20 9.88 0.49
N ALA A 65 -9.73 9.05 -0.42
CA ALA A 65 -10.85 9.42 -1.28
C ALA A 65 -12.14 9.69 -0.51
N TRP A 66 -12.51 8.82 0.43
CA TRP A 66 -13.73 9.05 1.21
C TRP A 66 -13.53 10.19 2.21
N SER A 67 -12.33 10.34 2.78
CA SER A 67 -12.03 11.46 3.68
C SER A 67 -12.11 12.80 2.95
N ASP A 68 -11.54 12.90 1.75
CA ASP A 68 -11.65 14.08 0.89
C ASP A 68 -13.10 14.34 0.50
N TRP A 69 -13.86 13.31 0.09
CA TRP A 69 -15.27 13.44 -0.25
C TRP A 69 -16.13 13.97 0.92
N VAL A 70 -15.86 13.54 2.14
CA VAL A 70 -16.60 13.96 3.33
C VAL A 70 -16.21 15.38 3.77
N VAL A 71 -14.93 15.72 3.72
CA VAL A 71 -14.39 16.94 4.33
C VAL A 71 -14.24 18.09 3.33
N ASN A 72 -13.72 17.83 2.12
CA ASN A 72 -13.19 18.86 1.22
C ASN A 72 -13.89 18.91 -0.15
N ARG A 73 -14.34 17.76 -0.68
CA ARG A 73 -15.13 17.60 -1.91
C ARG A 73 -14.46 18.08 -3.21
N SER A 74 -13.13 18.18 -3.27
CA SER A 74 -12.43 18.68 -4.47
C SER A 74 -11.73 17.61 -5.29
N ASP A 75 -11.17 16.56 -4.68
CA ASP A 75 -10.14 15.72 -5.30
C ASP A 75 -10.40 14.21 -5.17
N VAL A 76 -11.67 13.82 -5.02
CA VAL A 76 -12.08 12.41 -4.83
C VAL A 76 -11.54 11.50 -5.94
N ALA A 77 -11.64 11.94 -7.20
CA ALA A 77 -11.18 11.16 -8.35
C ALA A 77 -9.65 10.95 -8.34
N PHE A 78 -8.89 11.97 -7.93
CA PHE A 78 -7.45 11.88 -7.78
C PHE A 78 -7.06 10.84 -6.71
N HIS A 79 -7.71 10.88 -5.55
CA HIS A 79 -7.47 9.91 -4.49
C HIS A 79 -7.90 8.47 -4.87
N LEU A 80 -8.98 8.32 -5.65
CA LEU A 80 -9.35 7.02 -6.21
C LEU A 80 -8.30 6.49 -7.19
N ALA A 81 -7.70 7.36 -8.01
CA ALA A 81 -6.57 6.96 -8.86
C ALA A 81 -5.37 6.49 -8.02
N LEU A 82 -5.09 7.16 -6.89
CA LEU A 82 -4.06 6.74 -5.94
C LEU A 82 -4.37 5.36 -5.31
N ALA A 83 -5.63 5.01 -5.10
CA ALA A 83 -6.03 3.68 -4.62
C ALA A 83 -5.61 2.54 -5.56
N VAL A 84 -5.45 2.84 -6.87
CA VAL A 84 -4.93 1.89 -7.86
C VAL A 84 -3.43 2.03 -8.02
N LEU A 85 -2.90 3.25 -8.06
CA LEU A 85 -1.48 3.51 -8.30
C LEU A 85 -0.60 2.97 -7.17
N MET A 86 -0.96 3.25 -5.92
CA MET A 86 -0.14 2.87 -4.76
C MET A 86 0.09 1.36 -4.62
N PRO A 87 -0.89 0.46 -4.75
CA PRO A 87 -0.62 -0.97 -4.73
C PRO A 87 0.27 -1.42 -5.91
N LEU A 88 0.18 -0.80 -7.09
CA LEU A 88 1.08 -1.09 -8.22
C LEU A 88 2.53 -0.69 -7.89
N LEU A 89 2.74 0.50 -7.34
CA LEU A 89 4.03 0.95 -6.84
C LEU A 89 4.58 0.00 -5.76
N ALA A 90 3.73 -0.43 -4.82
CA ALA A 90 4.10 -1.42 -3.83
C ALA A 90 4.50 -2.76 -4.48
N GLY A 91 3.82 -3.15 -5.56
CA GLY A 91 4.13 -4.33 -6.36
C GLY A 91 5.51 -4.27 -7.01
N ILE A 92 5.93 -3.10 -7.49
CA ILE A 92 7.28 -2.88 -8.04
C ILE A 92 8.33 -3.13 -6.94
N GLY A 93 8.21 -2.45 -5.79
CA GLY A 93 9.15 -2.62 -4.68
C GLY A 93 9.19 -4.05 -4.15
N TRP A 94 8.02 -4.66 -3.99
CA TRP A 94 7.88 -6.05 -3.54
C TRP A 94 8.51 -7.03 -4.55
N GLY A 95 8.20 -6.86 -5.83
CA GLY A 95 8.66 -7.73 -6.92
C GLY A 95 10.17 -7.73 -7.07
N VAL A 96 10.82 -6.55 -7.04
CA VAL A 96 12.28 -6.43 -7.13
C VAL A 96 12.98 -7.25 -6.03
N VAL A 97 12.54 -7.10 -4.77
CA VAL A 97 13.16 -7.81 -3.64
C VAL A 97 12.86 -9.31 -3.69
N HIS A 98 11.61 -9.68 -4.02
CA HIS A 98 11.19 -11.07 -4.09
C HIS A 98 11.94 -11.85 -5.17
N LEU A 99 12.08 -11.27 -6.37
CA LEU A 99 12.82 -11.89 -7.48
C LEU A 99 14.32 -12.00 -7.17
N THR A 100 14.92 -10.97 -6.57
CA THR A 100 16.34 -10.98 -6.19
C THR A 100 16.64 -12.11 -5.20
N ARG A 101 15.77 -12.32 -4.22
CA ARG A 101 15.94 -13.42 -3.25
C ARG A 101 15.78 -14.80 -3.86
N ARG A 102 14.85 -14.98 -4.81
CA ARG A 102 14.70 -16.27 -5.52
C ARG A 102 15.97 -16.65 -6.27
N ARG A 103 16.68 -15.68 -6.85
CA ARG A 103 17.94 -15.92 -7.58
C ARG A 103 19.13 -16.29 -6.68
N GLN A 104 19.08 -15.94 -5.39
CA GLN A 104 20.16 -16.21 -4.44
C GLN A 104 20.07 -17.60 -3.80
N LEU A 105 18.95 -18.32 -3.96
CA LEU A 105 18.85 -19.70 -3.52
C LEU A 105 19.54 -20.58 -4.59
N PRO A 106 20.61 -21.33 -4.26
CA PRO A 106 21.21 -22.28 -5.19
C PRO A 106 20.14 -23.26 -5.67
N ALA A 107 20.13 -23.55 -6.98
CA ALA A 107 19.38 -24.68 -7.51
C ALA A 107 19.96 -25.95 -6.85
N ALA A 108 19.19 -26.54 -5.93
CA ALA A 108 19.49 -27.82 -5.33
C ALA A 108 19.22 -28.96 -6.32
#